data_AF-A0AAU9JL85-F1
#
_entry.id   AF-A0AAU9JL85-F1
#
_cell.length_a   1.000
_cell.length_b   1.000
_cell.length_c   1.000
_cell.angle_alpha   90.00
_cell.angle_beta   90.00
_cell.angle_gamma   90.00
#
_symmetry.space_group_name_H-M   'P 1'
#
loop_
_entity.id
_entity.type
_entity.pdbx_description
1 polymer ?
#
loop_
_entity_poly.entity_id
_entity_poly.type
_entity_poly.pdbx_seq_one_letter_code
_entity_poly.pdbx_strand_id
1 'polypeptide(L)'
;METIEDWKLKYEAMESKYSELLRQYQELKSVCEAALADKEHDRQQIDRLIEENEDLRNQLSPPPSAINIHISDFAKTIFSRMPAMLNTISLFAHKNQNFETDVEVRTSVHKMSGKPPQANPDQGVAFQCVDPGIYEAFFVVGVSKSSLGSLNQSNPKILFEYPEEGNSISISAKRVIPEFCFPSPIEIKELSNRCSSSEMNEILYGPMPHRSKWTYIFTLRSDECLDETNRLTIPNNTREELYVLVERVNELVSSADDSTLWVVPKCYCIASYIPIFELHYEIISNLQILKRLQRMEQFSLNGEFSPIEDVIEDQINLLSAYQECDSIWPEMTIEIPIEKLAPVQYTVPEDMSLLDITWLCIPLFHTFTLNELLWIIFALSQEKSIVFVSKNLGLLTSCVLGCLTLLRPFKWPNITVPIIPESLNELLDAPVPILAGLPELPSERRMKTANVVWIMIDNDDNSQKIQQLKKVDGVFEPQFTELRTLLAEPYSQFQSKQSLFKPTPQERTAATQVFQIFSTFWNKIILGYSEGYSNKEWKRILGNKCSTSDIKYVESLTKTLMFMNSSQVNNIEDNID
;
A
#
# COMPACT_ATOMS: atom_id res chain seq x y z
N MET A 1 44.67 33.39 -33.30
CA MET A 1 43.83 34.44 -32.70
C MET A 1 42.68 34.66 -33.66
N GLU A 2 41.46 34.31 -33.27
CA GLU A 2 40.27 34.59 -34.09
C GLU A 2 40.22 36.09 -34.38
N THR A 3 39.98 36.47 -35.63
CA THR A 3 39.98 37.87 -36.04
C THR A 3 38.70 38.55 -35.57
N ILE A 4 38.70 39.89 -35.50
CA ILE A 4 37.50 40.67 -35.13
C ILE A 4 36.32 40.38 -36.08
N GLU A 5 36.59 39.98 -37.32
CA GLU A 5 35.59 39.61 -38.31
C GLU A 5 34.93 38.25 -38.01
N ASP A 6 35.66 37.27 -37.47
CA ASP A 6 35.08 35.99 -37.04
C ASP A 6 34.08 36.19 -35.89
N TRP A 7 34.40 37.10 -34.96
CA TRP A 7 33.51 37.43 -33.84
C TRP A 7 32.25 38.18 -34.28
N LYS A 8 32.33 39.03 -35.30
CA LYS A 8 31.15 39.68 -35.89
C LYS A 8 30.19 38.69 -36.52
N LEU A 9 30.72 37.73 -37.29
CA LEU A 9 29.91 36.67 -37.90
C LEU A 9 29.23 35.78 -36.86
N LYS A 10 29.95 35.42 -35.78
CA LYS A 10 29.37 34.65 -34.66
C LYS A 10 28.28 35.45 -33.93
N TYR A 11 28.46 36.75 -33.75
CA TYR A 11 27.46 37.62 -33.13
C TYR A 11 26.20 37.74 -33.99
N GLU A 12 26.35 37.98 -35.30
CA GLU A 12 25.20 38.06 -36.23
C GLU A 12 24.42 36.73 -36.30
N ALA A 13 25.12 35.59 -36.28
CA ALA A 13 24.48 34.28 -36.22
C ALA A 13 23.72 34.05 -34.88
N MET A 14 24.29 34.52 -33.77
CA MET A 14 23.65 34.44 -32.45
C MET A 14 22.43 35.35 -32.36
N GLU A 15 22.50 36.56 -32.91
CA GLU A 15 21.39 37.52 -32.97
C GLU A 15 20.23 37.02 -33.85
N SER A 16 20.55 36.38 -34.98
CA SER A 16 19.56 35.69 -35.81
C SER A 16 18.89 34.52 -35.08
N LYS A 17 19.65 33.75 -34.31
CA LYS A 17 19.09 32.64 -33.52
C LYS A 17 18.23 33.13 -32.36
N TYR A 18 18.62 34.23 -31.71
CA TYR A 18 17.86 34.87 -30.64
C TYR A 18 16.52 35.41 -31.14
N SER A 19 16.52 36.07 -32.30
CA SER A 19 15.30 36.61 -32.91
C SER A 19 14.32 35.50 -33.33
N GLU A 20 14.81 34.37 -33.83
CA GLU A 20 13.94 33.20 -34.12
C GLU A 20 13.37 32.58 -32.84
N LEU A 21 14.19 32.45 -31.78
CA LEU A 21 13.71 31.92 -30.49
C LEU A 21 12.66 32.83 -29.85
N LEU A 22 12.83 34.16 -29.97
CA LEU A 22 11.88 35.13 -29.46
C LEU A 22 10.53 35.05 -30.19
N ARG A 23 10.55 34.80 -31.50
CA ARG A 23 9.34 34.56 -32.31
C ARG A 23 8.61 33.31 -31.84
N GLN A 24 9.32 32.20 -31.65
CA GLN A 24 8.74 30.95 -31.15
C GLN A 24 8.15 31.11 -29.74
N TYR A 25 8.82 31.84 -28.86
CA TYR A 25 8.29 32.14 -27.52
C TYR A 25 6.99 32.95 -27.58
N GLN A 26 6.90 33.94 -28.46
CA GLN A 26 5.68 34.74 -28.63
C GLN A 26 4.51 33.91 -29.19
N GLU A 27 4.77 33.03 -30.16
CA GLU A 27 3.77 32.10 -30.69
C GLU A 27 3.28 31.14 -29.59
N LEU A 28 4.20 30.55 -28.80
CA LEU A 28 3.84 29.64 -27.72
C LEU A 28 3.04 30.36 -26.62
N LYS A 29 3.42 31.60 -26.27
CA LYS A 29 2.70 32.42 -25.30
C LYS A 29 1.25 32.69 -25.74
N SER A 30 1.05 33.01 -27.02
CA SER A 30 -0.30 33.19 -27.58
C SER A 30 -1.15 31.93 -27.50
N VAL A 31 -0.56 30.75 -27.74
CA VAL A 31 -1.26 29.47 -27.62
C VAL A 31 -1.63 29.16 -26.17
N CYS A 32 -0.73 29.43 -25.21
CA CYS A 32 -1.02 29.26 -23.79
C CYS A 32 -2.12 30.20 -23.28
N GLU A 33 -2.13 31.47 -23.72
CA GLU A 33 -3.18 32.44 -23.36
C GLU A 33 -4.55 32.03 -23.92
N ALA A 34 -4.59 31.48 -25.14
CA ALA A 34 -5.82 30.93 -25.71
C ALA A 34 -6.31 29.69 -24.93
N ALA A 35 -5.42 28.76 -24.59
CA ALA A 35 -5.77 27.56 -23.81
C ALA A 35 -6.25 27.90 -22.39
N LEU A 36 -5.71 28.96 -21.76
CA LEU A 36 -6.19 29.47 -20.48
C LEU A 36 -7.61 30.04 -20.58
N ALA A 37 -7.91 30.76 -21.65
CA ALA A 37 -9.25 31.30 -21.89
C ALA A 37 -10.28 30.18 -22.13
N ASP A 38 -9.93 29.13 -22.88
CA ASP A 38 -10.78 27.95 -23.08
C ASP A 38 -11.04 27.22 -21.76
N LYS A 39 -10.01 27.03 -20.93
CA LYS A 39 -10.14 26.42 -19.59
C LYS A 39 -11.08 27.23 -18.68
N GLU A 40 -11.02 28.56 -18.76
CA GLU A 40 -11.90 29.43 -17.98
C GLU A 40 -13.36 29.39 -18.48
N HIS A 41 -13.57 29.23 -19.79
CA HIS A 41 -14.88 28.99 -20.38
C HIS A 41 -15.48 27.65 -19.93
N ASP A 42 -14.70 26.58 -19.97
CA ASP A 42 -15.13 25.24 -19.54
C ASP A 42 -15.48 25.23 -18.04
N ARG A 43 -14.71 25.92 -17.21
CA ARG A 43 -14.99 26.09 -15.77
C ARG A 43 -16.34 26.76 -15.54
N GLN A 44 -16.63 27.85 -16.25
CA GLN A 44 -17.93 28.53 -16.17
C GLN A 44 -19.10 27.68 -16.68
N GLN A 45 -18.84 26.72 -17.57
CA GLN A 45 -19.86 25.77 -18.03
C GLN A 45 -20.11 24.67 -17.00
N ILE A 46 -19.06 24.18 -16.33
CA ILE A 46 -19.16 23.22 -15.24
C ILE A 46 -19.93 23.81 -14.05
N ASP A 47 -19.62 25.05 -13.64
CA ASP A 47 -20.31 25.71 -12.52
C ASP A 47 -21.82 25.86 -12.80
N ARG A 48 -22.20 26.19 -14.04
CA ARG A 48 -23.61 26.22 -14.47
C ARG A 48 -24.30 24.86 -14.40
N LEU A 49 -23.61 23.79 -14.80
CA LEU A 49 -24.14 22.42 -14.75
C LEU A 49 -24.24 21.88 -13.31
N ILE A 50 -23.39 22.36 -12.39
CA ILE A 50 -23.49 22.06 -10.97
C ILE A 50 -24.75 22.71 -10.39
N GLU A 51 -24.95 24.01 -10.67
CA GLU A 51 -26.13 24.75 -10.22
C GLU A 51 -27.43 24.12 -10.75
N GLU A 52 -27.46 23.72 -12.03
CA GLU A 52 -28.60 23.03 -12.64
C GLU A 52 -28.84 21.63 -12.02
N ASN A 53 -27.79 20.90 -11.65
CA ASN A 53 -27.90 19.62 -10.95
C ASN A 53 -28.40 19.75 -9.51
N GLU A 54 -28.00 20.81 -8.80
CA GLU A 54 -28.50 21.08 -7.45
C GLU A 54 -29.99 21.44 -7.47
N ASP A 55 -30.43 22.24 -8.43
CA ASP A 55 -31.85 22.55 -8.64
C ASP A 55 -32.68 21.30 -8.96
N LEU A 56 -32.17 20.41 -9.82
CA LEU A 56 -32.82 19.13 -10.13
C LEU A 56 -32.87 18.21 -8.89
N ARG A 57 -31.81 18.15 -8.10
CA ARG A 57 -31.76 17.38 -6.84
C ARG A 57 -32.78 17.88 -5.82
N ASN A 58 -32.91 19.20 -5.70
CA ASN A 58 -33.89 19.82 -4.81
C ASN A 58 -35.33 19.49 -5.24
N GLN A 59 -35.59 19.43 -6.55
CA GLN A 59 -36.90 19.03 -7.11
C GLN A 59 -37.23 17.53 -6.93
N LEU A 60 -36.22 16.67 -6.77
CA LEU A 60 -36.37 15.21 -6.67
C LEU A 60 -36.35 14.66 -5.23
N SER A 61 -36.21 15.50 -4.20
CA SER A 61 -36.17 15.04 -2.80
C SER A 61 -37.57 14.64 -2.27
N PRO A 62 -37.82 13.36 -1.88
CA PRO A 62 -39.02 12.98 -1.13
C PRO A 62 -38.81 13.22 0.38
N PRO A 63 -39.89 13.33 1.18
CA PRO A 63 -39.77 13.66 2.61
C PRO A 63 -39.10 12.54 3.42
N PRO A 64 -38.42 12.87 4.54
CA PRO A 64 -37.58 11.93 5.26
C PRO A 64 -38.44 11.04 6.18
N SER A 65 -38.80 9.86 5.71
CA SER A 65 -39.16 8.76 6.59
C SER A 65 -38.88 7.41 5.92
N ALA A 66 -38.00 6.64 6.57
CA ALA A 66 -37.71 5.23 6.36
C ALA A 66 -36.86 4.85 5.15
N ILE A 67 -35.53 4.89 5.30
CA ILE A 67 -34.62 3.97 4.60
C ILE A 67 -33.58 3.46 5.61
N ASN A 68 -34.00 2.52 6.46
CA ASN A 68 -33.11 1.54 7.07
C ASN A 68 -32.82 0.49 5.99
N ILE A 69 -31.74 0.65 5.24
CA ILE A 69 -31.21 -0.46 4.43
C ILE A 69 -30.07 -1.07 5.24
N HIS A 70 -30.34 -2.26 5.76
CA HIS A 70 -29.36 -3.11 6.42
C HIS A 70 -28.29 -3.54 5.42
N ILE A 71 -27.03 -3.45 5.85
CA ILE A 71 -25.80 -3.92 5.17
C ILE A 71 -25.88 -5.40 4.72
N SER A 72 -26.87 -6.17 5.20
CA SER A 72 -27.15 -7.54 4.75
C SER A 72 -27.56 -7.66 3.27
N ASP A 73 -28.00 -6.58 2.64
CA ASP A 73 -28.41 -6.61 1.22
C ASP A 73 -27.21 -6.44 0.26
N PHE A 74 -26.09 -5.88 0.73
CA PHE A 74 -24.83 -5.84 -0.01
C PHE A 74 -24.25 -7.25 -0.17
N ALA A 75 -24.20 -8.02 0.92
CA ALA A 75 -23.77 -9.43 0.89
C ALA A 75 -24.68 -10.29 -0.01
N LYS A 76 -26.00 -10.12 0.06
CA LYS A 76 -26.96 -10.84 -0.81
C LYS A 76 -26.82 -10.47 -2.29
N THR A 77 -26.48 -9.21 -2.60
CA THR A 77 -26.28 -8.77 -3.99
C THR A 77 -25.03 -9.43 -4.61
N ILE A 78 -23.96 -9.60 -3.84
CA ILE A 78 -22.74 -10.33 -4.25
C ILE A 78 -23.03 -11.81 -4.53
N PHE A 79 -23.78 -12.49 -3.63
CA PHE A 79 -24.15 -13.89 -3.83
C PHE A 79 -25.11 -14.11 -4.99
N SER A 80 -25.97 -13.14 -5.32
CA SER A 80 -26.97 -13.29 -6.38
C SER A 80 -26.42 -13.17 -7.81
N ARG A 81 -25.25 -12.55 -7.99
CA ARG A 81 -24.63 -12.32 -9.32
C ARG A 81 -23.64 -13.41 -9.78
N MET A 82 -23.29 -14.38 -8.93
CA MET A 82 -22.35 -15.46 -9.25
C MET A 82 -22.85 -16.65 -10.11
N PRO A 83 -24.13 -16.81 -10.50
CA PRO A 83 -24.50 -17.86 -11.47
C PRO A 83 -24.33 -17.46 -12.95
N ALA A 84 -24.34 -16.15 -13.27
CA ALA A 84 -24.42 -15.69 -14.66
C ALA A 84 -23.08 -15.70 -15.41
N MET A 85 -21.95 -15.81 -14.72
CA MET A 85 -20.62 -15.90 -15.34
C MET A 85 -20.18 -17.34 -15.70
N LEU A 86 -20.89 -18.35 -15.20
CA LEU A 86 -20.59 -19.77 -15.49
C LEU A 86 -21.05 -20.22 -16.88
N ASN A 87 -21.94 -19.47 -17.55
CA ASN A 87 -22.41 -19.82 -18.90
C ASN A 87 -21.52 -19.30 -20.04
N THR A 88 -20.58 -18.39 -19.77
CA THR A 88 -19.71 -17.80 -20.80
C THR A 88 -18.44 -18.61 -21.08
N ILE A 89 -18.21 -19.72 -20.35
CA ILE A 89 -17.06 -20.62 -20.56
C ILE A 89 -17.30 -21.65 -21.70
N SER A 90 -18.43 -21.57 -22.42
CA SER A 90 -18.80 -22.53 -23.47
C SER A 90 -18.60 -22.06 -24.92
N LEU A 91 -17.70 -21.10 -25.19
CA LEU A 91 -17.45 -20.60 -26.56
C LEU A 91 -15.97 -20.59 -26.95
N PHE A 92 -15.32 -21.76 -26.90
CA PHE A 92 -14.20 -22.08 -27.79
C PHE A 92 -14.46 -23.42 -28.48
N ALA A 93 -15.41 -23.41 -29.41
CA ALA A 93 -15.48 -24.38 -30.49
C ALA A 93 -15.40 -23.60 -31.82
N HIS A 94 -14.39 -23.96 -32.62
CA HIS A 94 -14.07 -23.50 -33.98
C HIS A 94 -15.18 -22.85 -34.82
N LYS A 95 -14.87 -21.72 -35.49
CA LYS A 95 -14.73 -21.65 -36.97
C LYS A 95 -14.39 -20.24 -37.48
N ASN A 96 -13.49 -20.23 -38.46
CA ASN A 96 -13.20 -19.13 -39.40
C ASN A 96 -14.48 -18.57 -40.04
N GLN A 97 -14.54 -17.25 -40.27
CA GLN A 97 -14.75 -16.66 -41.59
C GLN A 97 -14.58 -15.12 -41.58
N ASN A 98 -13.93 -14.65 -42.64
CA ASN A 98 -13.62 -13.25 -43.00
C ASN A 98 -14.84 -12.32 -42.96
N PHE A 99 -14.63 -11.04 -42.61
CA PHE A 99 -15.06 -9.88 -43.42
C PHE A 99 -14.37 -8.60 -42.90
N GLU A 100 -13.63 -7.94 -43.79
CA GLU A 100 -13.11 -6.58 -43.66
C GLU A 100 -14.26 -5.57 -43.73
N THR A 101 -14.17 -4.47 -42.96
CA THR A 101 -14.22 -3.09 -43.47
C THR A 101 -13.84 -2.10 -42.37
N ASP A 102 -12.92 -1.20 -42.73
CA ASP A 102 -12.31 -0.14 -41.93
C ASP A 102 -13.28 0.96 -41.50
N VAL A 103 -13.22 1.35 -40.21
CA VAL A 103 -13.29 2.76 -39.75
C VAL A 103 -12.49 2.84 -38.44
N GLU A 104 -11.28 3.41 -38.50
CA GLU A 104 -10.45 3.70 -37.32
C GLU A 104 -11.05 4.86 -36.50
N VAL A 105 -11.72 4.53 -35.40
CA VAL A 105 -11.92 5.42 -34.27
C VAL A 105 -10.96 4.96 -33.17
N ARG A 106 -9.93 5.76 -32.87
CA ARG A 106 -9.03 5.54 -31.74
C ARG A 106 -9.77 5.80 -30.43
N THR A 107 -10.54 4.82 -29.97
CA THR A 107 -10.93 4.69 -28.56
C THR A 107 -9.78 4.03 -27.80
N SER A 108 -9.23 4.74 -26.81
CA SER A 108 -8.30 4.19 -25.84
C SER A 108 -8.96 3.02 -25.11
N VAL A 109 -8.50 1.81 -25.40
CA VAL A 109 -8.93 0.59 -24.72
C VAL A 109 -8.31 0.60 -23.32
N HIS A 110 -9.10 0.91 -22.29
CA HIS A 110 -8.73 0.62 -20.91
C HIS A 110 -8.48 -0.89 -20.79
N LYS A 111 -7.22 -1.30 -20.60
CA LYS A 111 -6.88 -2.68 -20.26
C LYS A 111 -7.39 -2.98 -18.86
N MET A 112 -8.51 -3.68 -18.76
CA MET A 112 -8.94 -4.28 -17.49
C MET A 112 -7.87 -5.26 -17.04
N SER A 113 -7.32 -5.04 -15.83
CA SER A 113 -6.44 -5.98 -15.14
C SER A 113 -7.09 -7.37 -15.12
N GLY A 114 -6.45 -8.37 -15.74
CA GLY A 114 -6.93 -9.75 -15.80
C GLY A 114 -6.95 -10.51 -14.45
N LYS A 115 -6.98 -9.79 -13.32
CA LYS A 115 -7.11 -10.34 -11.96
C LYS A 115 -8.60 -10.42 -11.59
N PRO A 116 -9.04 -11.41 -10.78
CA PRO A 116 -10.41 -11.48 -10.31
C PRO A 116 -10.80 -10.17 -9.58
N PRO A 117 -12.04 -9.67 -9.77
CA PRO A 117 -12.51 -8.47 -9.07
C PRO A 117 -12.55 -8.75 -7.57
N GLN A 118 -11.73 -8.03 -6.82
CA GLN A 118 -11.92 -7.84 -5.38
C GLN A 118 -13.02 -6.80 -5.20
N ALA A 119 -13.80 -6.86 -4.13
CA ALA A 119 -14.95 -5.98 -3.93
C ALA A 119 -14.54 -4.50 -3.96
N ASN A 120 -14.64 -3.85 -5.13
CA ASN A 120 -14.59 -2.40 -5.29
C ASN A 120 -16.03 -1.93 -5.47
N PRO A 121 -16.54 -1.06 -4.58
CA PRO A 121 -17.98 -0.84 -4.48
C PRO A 121 -18.57 0.11 -5.52
N ASP A 122 -17.89 0.53 -6.59
CA ASP A 122 -18.59 1.21 -7.71
C ASP A 122 -17.93 1.04 -9.08
N GLN A 123 -18.81 0.86 -10.09
CA GLN A 123 -18.52 1.09 -11.50
C GLN A 123 -18.66 2.59 -11.77
N GLY A 124 -17.54 3.26 -12.07
CA GLY A 124 -17.48 4.46 -12.88
C GLY A 124 -17.76 5.79 -12.18
N VAL A 125 -16.70 6.58 -11.96
CA VAL A 125 -16.60 8.01 -12.30
C VAL A 125 -15.12 8.28 -12.56
N ALA A 126 -14.76 8.84 -13.71
CA ALA A 126 -13.38 9.26 -13.98
C ALA A 126 -13.03 10.46 -13.09
N PHE A 127 -11.96 10.37 -12.30
CA PHE A 127 -11.44 11.50 -11.54
C PHE A 127 -10.41 12.27 -12.37
N GLN A 128 -10.33 13.58 -12.12
CA GLN A 128 -9.27 14.44 -12.65
C GLN A 128 -7.93 13.96 -12.08
N CYS A 129 -7.01 13.60 -12.97
CA CYS A 129 -5.65 13.21 -12.65
C CYS A 129 -4.94 14.40 -11.98
N VAL A 130 -4.85 14.39 -10.65
CA VAL A 130 -3.98 15.31 -9.91
C VAL A 130 -2.56 14.81 -10.10
N ASP A 131 -1.63 15.70 -10.44
CA ASP A 131 -0.22 15.35 -10.55
C ASP A 131 0.22 14.71 -9.23
N PRO A 132 0.79 13.51 -9.28
CA PRO A 132 0.85 12.69 -8.08
C PRO A 132 2.04 13.05 -7.20
N GLY A 133 1.74 13.39 -5.95
CA GLY A 133 2.74 13.70 -4.93
C GLY A 133 3.37 12.47 -4.27
N ILE A 134 4.29 12.71 -3.34
CA ILE A 134 4.92 11.66 -2.54
C ILE A 134 3.93 10.89 -1.65
N TYR A 135 2.80 11.52 -1.32
CA TYR A 135 1.63 10.90 -0.69
C TYR A 135 0.35 11.55 -1.22
N GLU A 136 -0.77 10.82 -1.13
CA GLU A 136 -2.07 11.24 -1.68
C GLU A 136 -2.93 11.97 -0.63
N ALA A 137 -2.92 11.50 0.62
CA ALA A 137 -3.56 12.18 1.73
C ALA A 137 -3.02 11.72 3.09
N PHE A 138 -3.24 12.56 4.08
CA PHE A 138 -3.08 12.29 5.50
C PHE A 138 -4.45 12.30 6.20
N PHE A 139 -4.67 11.36 7.12
CA PHE A 139 -5.90 11.25 7.89
C PHE A 139 -5.62 11.14 9.39
N VAL A 140 -6.48 11.76 10.20
CA VAL A 140 -6.64 11.41 11.62
C VAL A 140 -7.95 10.66 11.75
N VAL A 141 -7.90 9.42 12.22
CA VAL A 141 -9.08 8.56 12.38
C VAL A 141 -9.29 8.24 13.86
N GLY A 142 -10.51 8.34 14.34
CA GLY A 142 -10.84 8.04 15.73
C GLY A 142 -12.32 8.18 16.03
N VAL A 143 -12.64 8.28 17.32
CA VAL A 143 -14.01 8.45 17.81
C VAL A 143 -14.29 9.93 18.03
N SER A 144 -15.46 10.41 17.56
CA SER A 144 -15.85 11.81 17.73
C SER A 144 -16.14 12.16 19.19
N LYS A 145 -15.84 13.40 19.58
CA LYS A 145 -16.10 13.94 20.92
C LYS A 145 -17.57 13.80 21.34
N SER A 146 -18.50 13.95 20.40
CA SER A 146 -19.95 13.84 20.64
C SER A 146 -20.41 12.41 20.97
N SER A 147 -19.59 11.41 20.68
CA SER A 147 -19.89 9.99 20.93
C SER A 147 -19.27 9.49 22.25
N LEU A 148 -18.51 10.33 22.96
CA LEU A 148 -17.95 9.99 24.27
C LEU A 148 -19.07 10.00 25.33
N GLY A 149 -19.18 8.92 26.12
CA GLY A 149 -20.18 8.77 27.19
C GLY A 149 -21.50 8.11 26.79
N SER A 150 -21.80 7.94 25.50
CA SER A 150 -22.94 7.13 25.05
C SER A 150 -22.56 5.65 25.00
N LEU A 151 -23.27 4.81 25.75
CA LEU A 151 -23.07 3.34 25.85
C LEU A 151 -23.18 2.57 24.52
N ASN A 152 -23.65 3.20 23.44
CA ASN A 152 -23.93 2.54 22.17
C ASN A 152 -23.28 3.30 21.00
N GLN A 153 -22.32 2.66 20.34
CA GLN A 153 -21.64 3.03 19.07
C GLN A 153 -20.48 4.04 19.15
N SER A 154 -19.33 3.58 19.61
CA SER A 154 -18.03 4.19 19.31
C SER A 154 -17.50 3.71 17.94
N ASN A 155 -18.17 4.09 16.85
CA ASN A 155 -17.71 3.77 15.50
C ASN A 155 -16.63 4.77 15.07
N PRO A 156 -15.46 4.30 14.58
CA PRO A 156 -14.40 5.18 14.11
C PRO A 156 -14.84 5.94 12.86
N LYS A 157 -14.37 7.19 12.75
CA LYS A 157 -14.57 8.06 11.59
C LYS A 157 -13.28 8.83 11.31
N ILE A 158 -13.17 9.35 10.10
CA ILE A 158 -12.15 10.35 9.76
C ILE A 158 -12.51 11.64 10.51
N LEU A 159 -11.61 12.07 11.41
CA LEU A 159 -11.72 13.29 12.22
C LEU A 159 -11.05 14.48 11.51
N PHE A 160 -10.01 14.21 10.72
CA PHE A 160 -9.27 15.21 9.96
C PHE A 160 -8.71 14.58 8.68
N GLU A 161 -8.60 15.38 7.63
CA GLU A 161 -8.07 15.02 6.32
C GLU A 161 -7.20 16.15 5.78
N TYR A 162 -6.06 15.82 5.16
CA TYR A 162 -5.19 16.78 4.49
C TYR A 162 -4.58 16.16 3.21
N PRO A 163 -4.54 16.88 2.08
CA PRO A 163 -5.23 18.16 1.85
C PRO A 163 -6.75 17.94 1.83
N GLU A 164 -7.54 18.92 2.33
CA GLU A 164 -9.01 18.82 2.35
C GLU A 164 -9.60 18.79 0.93
N GLU A 165 -9.01 19.56 0.01
CA GLU A 165 -9.36 19.61 -1.40
C GLU A 165 -8.19 19.09 -2.25
N GLY A 166 -8.50 18.33 -3.32
CA GLY A 166 -7.49 17.90 -4.29
C GLY A 166 -6.75 16.60 -3.99
N ASN A 167 -7.13 15.84 -2.95
CA ASN A 167 -6.63 14.47 -2.81
C ASN A 167 -7.28 13.51 -3.82
N SER A 168 -6.51 12.53 -4.30
CA SER A 168 -6.94 11.54 -5.31
C SER A 168 -7.78 10.39 -4.74
N ILE A 169 -8.04 10.40 -3.42
CA ILE A 169 -8.65 9.26 -2.73
C ILE A 169 -10.16 9.27 -2.92
N SER A 170 -10.70 8.19 -3.49
CA SER A 170 -12.13 8.06 -3.75
C SER A 170 -12.98 8.10 -2.48
N ILE A 171 -14.22 8.59 -2.60
CA ILE A 171 -15.20 8.60 -1.49
C ILE A 171 -15.42 7.19 -0.92
N SER A 172 -15.42 6.18 -1.79
CA SER A 172 -15.56 4.77 -1.41
C SER A 172 -14.39 4.27 -0.57
N ALA A 173 -13.15 4.64 -0.93
CA ALA A 173 -11.98 4.35 -0.12
C ALA A 173 -12.08 5.03 1.27
N LYS A 174 -12.48 6.31 1.31
CA LYS A 174 -12.66 7.05 2.59
C LYS A 174 -13.68 6.40 3.53
N ARG A 175 -14.71 5.73 3.01
CA ARG A 175 -15.71 5.01 3.83
C ARG A 175 -15.15 3.80 4.55
N VAL A 176 -14.17 3.10 3.96
CA VAL A 176 -13.62 1.85 4.54
C VAL A 176 -12.39 2.10 5.41
N ILE A 177 -11.64 3.19 5.18
CA ILE A 177 -10.43 3.54 5.96
C ILE A 177 -10.64 3.39 7.48
N PRO A 178 -11.73 3.89 8.10
CA PRO A 178 -11.92 3.76 9.55
C PRO A 178 -11.98 2.32 10.07
N GLU A 179 -12.53 1.38 9.29
CA GLU A 179 -12.60 -0.03 9.66
C GLU A 179 -11.23 -0.70 9.65
N PHE A 180 -10.36 -0.34 8.69
CA PHE A 180 -8.99 -0.82 8.63
C PHE A 180 -8.06 -0.16 9.66
N CYS A 181 -8.33 1.09 10.03
CA CYS A 181 -7.65 1.79 11.13
C CYS A 181 -8.03 1.22 12.51
N PHE A 182 -9.15 0.52 12.64
CA PHE A 182 -9.58 -0.14 13.87
C PHE A 182 -10.20 -1.51 13.56
N PRO A 183 -9.37 -2.50 13.22
CA PRO A 183 -9.82 -3.83 12.81
C PRO A 183 -10.43 -4.64 13.97
N SER A 184 -10.20 -4.19 15.20
CA SER A 184 -10.76 -4.73 16.45
C SER A 184 -11.54 -3.62 17.17
N PRO A 185 -12.51 -3.99 18.04
CA PRO A 185 -13.28 -3.02 18.82
C PRO A 185 -12.42 -1.99 19.57
N ILE A 186 -12.92 -0.76 19.61
CA ILE A 186 -12.21 0.37 20.23
C ILE A 186 -12.45 0.36 21.74
N GLU A 187 -11.38 0.21 22.52
CA GLU A 187 -11.42 0.40 23.96
C GLU A 187 -11.21 1.88 24.31
N ILE A 188 -12.20 2.49 24.97
CA ILE A 188 -12.17 3.86 25.47
C ILE A 188 -12.16 3.81 27.00
N LYS A 189 -11.27 4.59 27.65
CA LYS A 189 -11.15 4.62 29.10
C LYS A 189 -11.46 6.01 29.68
N GLU A 190 -12.32 6.04 30.69
CA GLU A 190 -12.57 7.25 31.49
C GLU A 190 -11.48 7.43 32.54
N LEU A 191 -10.86 8.61 32.62
CA LEU A 191 -9.87 8.91 33.65
C LEU A 191 -10.56 9.28 34.96
N SER A 192 -10.74 8.28 35.84
CA SER A 192 -11.19 8.54 37.20
C SER A 192 -10.11 9.26 38.04
N ASN A 193 -10.55 10.19 38.89
CA ASN A 193 -9.73 11.11 39.68
C ASN A 193 -8.74 10.46 40.69
N ARG A 194 -8.59 9.12 40.70
CA ARG A 194 -7.73 8.37 41.64
C ARG A 194 -6.69 7.44 40.99
N CYS A 195 -6.74 7.22 39.67
CA CYS A 195 -5.82 6.29 38.96
C CYS A 195 -5.00 6.96 37.84
N SER A 196 -5.07 8.30 37.71
CA SER A 196 -4.83 9.04 36.47
C SER A 196 -3.41 9.62 36.27
N SER A 197 -2.44 9.40 37.16
CA SER A 197 -1.11 10.01 36.98
C SER A 197 -0.22 9.25 36.00
N SER A 198 -0.25 7.91 35.95
CA SER A 198 0.69 7.15 35.11
C SER A 198 0.35 7.17 33.63
N GLU A 199 -0.91 6.94 33.23
CA GLU A 199 -1.32 6.98 31.80
C GLU A 199 -1.20 8.39 31.22
N MET A 200 -1.56 9.42 32.01
CA MET A 200 -1.40 10.82 31.62
C MET A 200 0.09 11.19 31.49
N ASN A 201 0.92 10.78 32.45
CA ASN A 201 2.37 10.99 32.36
C ASN A 201 2.99 10.22 31.20
N GLU A 202 2.44 9.07 30.79
CA GLU A 202 2.91 8.35 29.61
C GLU A 202 2.59 9.14 28.32
N ILE A 203 1.39 9.71 28.21
CA ILE A 203 1.00 10.52 27.04
C ILE A 203 1.83 11.82 26.97
N LEU A 204 2.20 12.40 28.11
CA LEU A 204 2.94 13.67 28.20
C LEU A 204 4.46 13.54 28.20
N TYR A 205 4.96 12.56 28.95
CA TYR A 205 6.36 12.37 29.30
C TYR A 205 6.87 10.98 28.91
N GLY A 206 6.07 10.17 28.23
CA GLY A 206 6.47 8.86 27.72
C GLY A 206 7.68 8.91 26.79
N PRO A 207 8.22 7.75 26.40
CA PRO A 207 9.31 7.71 25.45
C PRO A 207 8.94 8.37 24.12
N MET A 208 9.94 8.76 23.33
CA MET A 208 9.71 9.27 21.99
C MET A 208 9.02 8.21 21.12
N PRO A 209 8.20 8.65 20.14
CA PRO A 209 7.55 7.73 19.22
C PRO A 209 8.59 6.82 18.55
N HIS A 210 8.29 5.53 18.51
CA HIS A 210 9.10 4.55 17.83
C HIS A 210 8.19 3.47 17.27
N ARG A 211 8.59 2.89 16.13
CA ARG A 211 7.80 1.87 15.45
C ARG A 211 7.48 0.76 16.45
N SER A 212 6.19 0.47 16.58
CA SER A 212 5.65 -0.42 17.59
C SER A 212 4.71 -1.45 16.95
N LYS A 213 4.08 -2.27 17.79
CA LYS A 213 3.03 -3.20 17.35
C LYS A 213 1.80 -2.52 16.77
N TRP A 214 1.66 -1.22 17.01
CA TRP A 214 0.55 -0.37 16.56
C TRP A 214 0.88 0.44 15.30
N THR A 215 2.08 0.25 14.74
CA THR A 215 2.51 0.81 13.47
C THR A 215 2.33 -0.23 12.37
N TYR A 216 1.31 -0.12 11.54
CA TYR A 216 0.96 -1.16 10.57
C TYR A 216 0.48 -0.56 9.26
N ILE A 217 0.40 -1.39 8.21
CA ILE A 217 0.03 -0.94 6.87
C ILE A 217 -1.14 -1.78 6.36
N PHE A 218 -2.19 -1.14 5.90
CA PHE A 218 -3.21 -1.80 5.08
C PHE A 218 -3.16 -1.28 3.64
N THR A 219 -3.74 -2.05 2.72
CA THR A 219 -3.78 -1.69 1.31
C THR A 219 -5.21 -1.57 0.84
N LEU A 220 -5.45 -0.60 -0.04
CA LEU A 220 -6.68 -0.45 -0.79
C LEU A 220 -6.34 -0.57 -2.28
N ARG A 221 -7.19 -1.23 -3.07
CA ARG A 221 -6.95 -1.38 -4.50
C ARG A 221 -7.40 -0.14 -5.24
N SER A 222 -6.53 0.40 -6.09
CA SER A 222 -6.89 1.49 -7.00
C SER A 222 -7.55 0.95 -8.27
N ASP A 223 -8.52 1.70 -8.80
CA ASP A 223 -9.08 1.46 -10.14
C ASP A 223 -8.20 2.06 -11.24
N GLU A 224 -7.27 2.95 -10.88
CA GLU A 224 -6.36 3.63 -11.80
C GLU A 224 -5.05 2.85 -11.92
N CYS A 225 -4.91 2.09 -13.01
CA CYS A 225 -3.64 1.47 -13.39
C CYS A 225 -2.96 2.37 -14.42
N LEU A 226 -1.79 2.92 -14.10
CA LEU A 226 -0.98 3.63 -15.08
C LEU A 226 -0.29 2.62 -16.01
N ASP A 227 -0.18 2.96 -17.30
CA ASP A 227 0.63 2.19 -18.25
C ASP A 227 2.11 2.21 -17.79
N GLU A 228 2.80 1.07 -17.92
CA GLU A 228 4.18 0.79 -17.46
C GLU A 228 5.28 1.64 -18.14
N THR A 229 4.97 2.85 -18.59
CA THR A 229 5.88 3.76 -19.30
C THR A 229 6.89 4.46 -18.38
N ASN A 230 6.75 4.32 -17.06
CA ASN A 230 7.63 4.97 -16.09
C ASN A 230 8.94 4.19 -15.92
N ARG A 231 10.06 4.83 -16.29
CA ARG A 231 11.41 4.23 -16.39
C ARG A 231 12.08 3.84 -15.06
N LEU A 232 11.46 4.15 -13.91
CA LEU A 232 12.02 3.88 -12.59
C LEU A 232 11.45 2.58 -12.01
N THR A 233 12.31 1.68 -11.53
CA THR A 233 11.95 0.40 -10.90
C THR A 233 11.50 0.58 -9.45
N ILE A 234 10.43 1.36 -9.25
CA ILE A 234 9.80 1.56 -7.94
C ILE A 234 8.81 0.40 -7.70
N PRO A 235 8.75 -0.20 -6.49
CA PRO A 235 7.70 -1.17 -6.19
C PRO A 235 6.32 -0.49 -6.31
N ASN A 236 5.32 -1.19 -6.87
CA ASN A 236 3.99 -0.63 -7.15
C ASN A 236 3.99 0.56 -8.13
N ASN A 237 4.92 0.57 -9.09
CA ASN A 237 4.97 1.60 -10.15
C ASN A 237 3.67 1.74 -10.97
N THR A 238 2.87 0.67 -11.10
CA THR A 238 1.56 0.67 -11.79
C THR A 238 0.43 1.29 -10.95
N ARG A 239 0.68 1.60 -9.68
CA ARG A 239 -0.30 2.17 -8.72
C ARG A 239 -1.53 1.31 -8.49
N GLU A 240 -1.37 0.00 -8.58
CA GLU A 240 -2.45 -0.95 -8.33
C GLU A 240 -2.93 -0.92 -6.86
N GLU A 241 -2.03 -0.63 -5.92
CA GLU A 241 -2.30 -0.65 -4.48
C GLU A 241 -1.98 0.70 -3.82
N LEU A 242 -2.96 1.31 -3.16
CA LEU A 242 -2.75 2.43 -2.25
C LEU A 242 -2.33 1.89 -0.89
N TYR A 243 -1.11 2.19 -0.44
CA TYR A 243 -0.64 1.85 0.88
C TYR A 243 -1.09 2.89 1.90
N VAL A 244 -1.70 2.46 3.00
CA VAL A 244 -2.04 3.34 4.12
C VAL A 244 -1.22 2.92 5.33
N LEU A 245 -0.18 3.70 5.64
CA LEU A 245 0.62 3.54 6.85
C LEU A 245 -0.14 4.15 8.02
N VAL A 246 -0.36 3.36 9.06
CA VAL A 246 -1.11 3.73 10.26
C VAL A 246 -0.18 3.71 11.46
N GLU A 247 -0.21 4.78 12.26
CA GLU A 247 0.30 4.81 13.62
C GLU A 247 -0.84 5.06 14.60
N ARG A 248 -1.15 4.06 15.43
CA ARG A 248 -2.17 4.19 16.47
C ARG A 248 -1.56 4.62 17.80
N VAL A 249 -2.04 5.74 18.32
CA VAL A 249 -1.62 6.31 19.61
C VAL A 249 -2.82 6.63 20.49
N ASN A 250 -2.62 6.59 21.80
CA ASN A 250 -3.63 7.04 22.76
C ASN A 250 -3.53 8.55 22.96
N GLU A 251 -4.68 9.22 22.87
CA GLU A 251 -4.80 10.65 23.10
C GLU A 251 -5.72 10.95 24.27
N LEU A 252 -5.50 12.11 24.89
CA LEU A 252 -6.41 12.68 25.88
C LEU A 252 -7.44 13.55 25.15
N VAL A 253 -8.71 13.28 25.41
CA VAL A 253 -9.84 14.00 24.82
C VAL A 253 -10.81 14.36 25.95
N SER A 254 -11.32 15.60 25.97
CA SER A 254 -12.42 15.95 26.87
C SER A 254 -13.77 15.52 26.30
N SER A 255 -14.70 15.22 27.20
CA SER A 255 -16.12 15.15 26.85
C SER A 255 -16.63 16.51 26.35
N ALA A 256 -17.75 16.52 25.63
CA ALA A 256 -18.33 17.73 25.05
C ALA A 256 -18.71 18.81 26.09
N ASP A 257 -18.86 18.42 27.36
CA ASP A 257 -19.13 19.28 28.51
C ASP A 257 -17.86 19.65 29.32
N ASP A 258 -16.66 19.27 28.83
CA ASP A 258 -15.35 19.46 29.46
C ASP A 258 -15.23 18.95 30.91
N SER A 259 -16.20 18.14 31.37
CA SER A 259 -16.27 17.68 32.76
C SER A 259 -15.41 16.44 33.03
N THR A 260 -15.16 15.64 31.99
CA THR A 260 -14.47 14.35 32.06
C THR A 260 -13.39 14.23 31.00
N LEU A 261 -12.25 13.65 31.38
CA LEU A 261 -11.14 13.33 30.48
C LEU A 261 -11.17 11.86 30.11
N TRP A 262 -10.97 11.59 28.84
CA TRP A 262 -10.98 10.25 28.25
C TRP A 262 -9.65 9.95 27.59
N VAL A 263 -9.17 8.73 27.74
CA VAL A 263 -8.09 8.17 26.93
C VAL A 263 -8.73 7.46 25.75
N VAL A 264 -8.49 7.98 24.55
CA VAL A 264 -9.09 7.51 23.30
C VAL A 264 -7.98 7.19 22.31
N PRO A 265 -7.97 6.00 21.69
CA PRO A 265 -7.02 5.70 20.64
C PRO A 265 -7.39 6.46 19.35
N LYS A 266 -6.38 7.05 18.69
CA LYS A 266 -6.47 7.66 17.36
C LYS A 266 -5.41 7.09 16.44
N CYS A 267 -5.72 7.03 15.16
CA CYS A 267 -4.85 6.54 14.10
C CYS A 267 -4.43 7.71 13.20
N TYR A 268 -3.13 7.93 13.13
CA TYR A 268 -2.50 8.88 12.22
C TYR A 268 -2.09 8.11 10.98
N CYS A 269 -2.59 8.52 9.82
CA CYS A 269 -2.48 7.72 8.60
C CYS A 269 -1.89 8.53 7.46
N ILE A 270 -0.88 8.00 6.76
CA ILE A 270 -0.44 8.52 5.46
C ILE A 270 -0.79 7.50 4.39
N ALA A 271 -1.52 7.94 3.37
CA ALA A 271 -1.88 7.17 2.20
C ALA A 271 -0.97 7.53 1.02
N SER A 272 -0.28 6.56 0.43
CA SER A 272 0.66 6.77 -0.68
C SER A 272 0.77 5.53 -1.57
N TYR A 273 0.97 5.73 -2.88
CA TYR A 273 1.35 4.65 -3.79
C TYR A 273 2.83 4.29 -3.72
N ILE A 274 3.66 5.19 -3.17
CA ILE A 274 5.11 5.02 -3.04
C ILE A 274 5.42 4.39 -1.67
N PRO A 275 6.07 3.21 -1.63
CA PRO A 275 6.30 2.48 -0.40
C PRO A 275 7.55 2.97 0.37
N ILE A 276 7.71 4.29 0.52
CA ILE A 276 8.80 4.92 1.28
C ILE A 276 8.47 4.99 2.79
N PHE A 277 8.10 3.83 3.36
CA PHE A 277 7.49 3.73 4.69
C PHE A 277 8.32 4.33 5.83
N GLU A 278 9.65 4.30 5.70
CA GLU A 278 10.55 4.89 6.69
C GLU A 278 10.38 6.41 6.80
N LEU A 279 10.32 7.10 5.65
CA LEU A 279 10.08 8.54 5.60
C LEU A 279 8.65 8.88 6.05
N HIS A 280 7.65 8.15 5.53
CA HIS A 280 6.25 8.32 5.94
C HIS A 280 6.09 8.21 7.47
N TYR A 281 6.74 7.22 8.08
CA TYR A 281 6.72 7.04 9.53
C TYR A 281 7.43 8.18 10.27
N GLU A 282 8.56 8.66 9.74
CA GLU A 282 9.29 9.79 10.33
C GLU A 282 8.44 11.07 10.34
N ILE A 283 7.66 11.32 9.29
CA ILE A 283 6.69 12.42 9.25
C ILE A 283 5.63 12.24 10.32
N ILE A 284 4.97 11.08 10.40
CA ILE A 284 3.96 10.81 11.44
C ILE A 284 4.53 10.96 12.85
N SER A 285 5.74 10.46 13.08
CA SER A 285 6.45 10.59 14.35
C SER A 285 6.67 12.05 14.73
N ASN A 286 7.15 12.88 13.80
CA ASN A 286 7.35 14.31 14.03
C ASN A 286 6.02 15.06 14.25
N LEU A 287 4.94 14.69 13.55
CA LEU A 287 3.61 15.24 13.83
C LEU A 287 3.20 14.98 15.29
N GLN A 288 3.47 13.78 15.82
CA GLN A 288 3.19 13.44 17.21
C GLN A 288 4.06 14.21 18.20
N ILE A 289 5.35 14.40 17.88
CA ILE A 289 6.28 15.18 18.71
C ILE A 289 5.82 16.64 18.79
N LEU A 290 5.45 17.27 17.66
CA LEU A 290 4.95 18.64 17.62
C LEU A 290 3.70 18.82 18.50
N LYS A 291 2.72 17.91 18.37
CA LYS A 291 1.51 17.94 19.19
C LYS A 291 1.82 17.79 20.68
N ARG A 292 2.79 16.94 21.02
CA ARG A 292 3.23 16.74 22.39
C ARG A 292 3.97 17.95 22.96
N LEU A 293 4.83 18.61 22.18
CA LEU A 293 5.50 19.85 22.59
C LEU A 293 4.47 20.93 22.94
N GLN A 294 3.45 21.12 22.10
CA GLN A 294 2.39 22.09 22.39
C GLN A 294 1.60 21.75 23.67
N ARG A 295 1.32 20.47 23.94
CA ARG A 295 0.71 20.03 25.22
C ARG A 295 1.58 20.42 26.41
N MET A 296 2.89 20.20 26.31
CA MET A 296 3.82 20.54 27.39
C MET A 296 3.92 22.06 27.61
N GLU A 297 3.92 22.86 26.54
CA GLU A 297 3.93 24.32 26.62
C GLU A 297 2.65 24.84 27.29
N GLN A 298 1.47 24.38 26.86
CA GLN A 298 0.20 24.76 27.46
C GLN A 298 0.10 24.37 28.93
N PHE A 299 0.50 23.15 29.28
CA PHE A 299 0.50 22.68 30.67
C PHE A 299 1.44 23.51 31.55
N SER A 300 2.61 23.90 31.02
CA SER A 300 3.58 24.74 31.73
C SER A 300 3.07 26.17 31.98
N LEU A 301 2.26 26.71 31.07
CA LEU A 301 1.71 28.07 31.18
C LEU A 301 0.46 28.13 32.07
N ASN A 302 -0.46 27.17 31.91
CA ASN A 302 -1.79 27.25 32.52
C ASN A 302 -1.89 26.46 33.84
N GLY A 303 -0.95 25.53 34.11
CA GLY A 303 -1.01 24.64 35.27
C GLY A 303 -2.18 23.64 35.26
N GLU A 304 -3.03 23.69 34.23
CA GLU A 304 -4.17 22.82 33.98
C GLU A 304 -4.11 22.25 32.57
N PHE A 305 -4.75 21.10 32.37
CA PHE A 305 -4.79 20.44 31.08
C PHE A 305 -5.95 20.96 30.24
N SER A 306 -5.65 21.57 29.09
CA SER A 306 -6.65 21.86 28.06
C SER A 306 -6.52 20.87 26.90
N PRO A 307 -7.62 20.24 26.47
CA PRO A 307 -7.65 19.47 25.23
C PRO A 307 -7.23 20.34 24.05
N ILE A 308 -6.26 19.87 23.27
CA ILE A 308 -5.85 20.53 22.03
C ILE A 308 -6.79 20.11 20.90
N GLU A 309 -6.93 20.95 19.88
CA GLU A 309 -7.49 20.57 18.59
C GLU A 309 -6.87 19.27 18.05
N ASP A 310 -7.60 18.60 17.16
CA ASP A 310 -7.14 17.31 16.62
C ASP A 310 -5.84 17.45 15.83
N VAL A 311 -5.65 18.60 15.18
CA VAL A 311 -4.46 19.00 14.42
C VAL A 311 -4.07 20.44 14.75
N ILE A 312 -2.78 20.76 14.67
CA ILE A 312 -2.20 22.07 15.02
C ILE A 312 -1.52 22.71 13.81
N GLU A 313 -1.34 24.03 13.80
CA GLU A 313 -0.75 24.76 12.66
C GLU A 313 0.64 24.21 12.26
N ASP A 314 1.52 23.93 13.23
CA ASP A 314 2.84 23.34 12.98
C ASP A 314 2.76 21.98 12.26
N GLN A 315 1.71 21.20 12.52
CA GLN A 315 1.48 19.92 11.85
C GLN A 315 1.06 20.12 10.39
N ILE A 316 0.22 21.13 10.12
CA ILE A 316 -0.21 21.48 8.76
C ILE A 316 1.00 21.96 7.95
N ASN A 317 1.86 22.79 8.55
CA ASN A 317 3.08 23.28 7.90
C ASN A 317 4.05 22.14 7.54
N LEU A 318 4.17 21.12 8.40
CA LEU A 318 4.96 19.92 8.10
C LEU A 318 4.34 19.11 6.95
N LEU A 319 3.01 18.91 6.97
CA LEU A 319 2.31 18.18 5.90
C LEU A 319 2.41 18.89 4.55
N SER A 320 2.33 20.22 4.54
CA SER A 320 2.49 21.03 3.31
C SER A 320 3.91 20.94 2.77
N ALA A 321 4.93 21.11 3.62
CA ALA A 321 6.33 20.99 3.22
C ALA A 321 6.64 19.57 2.71
N TYR A 322 5.99 18.55 3.28
CA TYR A 322 6.13 17.18 2.77
C TYR A 322 5.45 16.99 1.40
N GLN A 323 4.31 17.64 1.17
CA GLN A 323 3.58 17.56 -0.09
C GLN A 323 4.34 18.20 -1.26
N GLU A 324 5.13 19.24 -1.00
CA GLU A 324 6.01 19.90 -2.00
C GLU A 324 7.14 18.98 -2.52
N CYS A 325 7.36 17.81 -1.90
CA CYS A 325 8.27 16.80 -2.40
C CYS A 325 7.63 16.04 -3.58
N ASP A 326 7.54 16.67 -4.74
CA ASP A 326 6.79 16.13 -5.88
C ASP A 326 7.44 14.92 -6.56
N SER A 327 8.71 14.64 -6.31
CA SER A 327 9.43 13.57 -6.99
C SER A 327 10.60 13.02 -6.18
N ILE A 328 10.85 11.73 -6.37
CA ILE A 328 11.95 10.99 -5.76
C ILE A 328 12.88 10.44 -6.83
N TRP A 329 14.19 10.58 -6.60
CA TRP A 329 15.24 10.08 -7.49
C TRP A 329 16.24 9.24 -6.69
N PRO A 330 16.92 8.27 -7.31
CA PRO A 330 18.03 7.56 -6.68
C PRO A 330 19.05 8.52 -6.06
N GLU A 331 19.54 8.19 -4.85
CA GLU A 331 20.54 8.97 -4.10
C GLU A 331 20.14 10.40 -3.72
N MET A 332 18.89 10.79 -3.96
CA MET A 332 18.37 12.08 -3.51
C MET A 332 18.30 12.11 -1.98
N THR A 333 18.81 13.19 -1.38
CA THR A 333 18.52 13.50 0.03
C THR A 333 17.34 14.46 0.09
N ILE A 334 16.24 13.99 0.67
CA ILE A 334 15.06 14.77 0.98
C ILE A 334 15.28 15.42 2.34
N GLU A 335 15.17 16.74 2.40
CA GLU A 335 15.25 17.51 3.64
C GLU A 335 13.96 18.32 3.82
N ILE A 336 13.23 18.03 4.90
CA ILE A 336 11.94 18.69 5.19
C ILE A 336 12.12 19.52 6.46
N PRO A 337 12.07 20.86 6.35
CA PRO A 337 12.26 21.74 7.49
C PRO A 337 11.10 21.65 8.48
N ILE A 338 11.40 21.72 9.77
CA ILE A 338 10.41 21.80 10.85
C ILE A 338 10.80 22.95 11.77
N GLU A 339 9.91 23.93 11.98
CA GLU A 339 10.27 25.17 12.70
C GLU A 339 10.77 24.93 14.13
N LYS A 340 10.19 23.96 14.85
CA LYS A 340 10.46 23.67 16.27
C LYS A 340 11.33 22.44 16.51
N LEU A 341 11.71 21.70 15.46
CA LEU A 341 12.44 20.43 15.55
C LEU A 341 13.62 20.42 14.57
N ALA A 342 14.45 19.38 14.66
CA ALA A 342 15.44 19.13 13.61
C ALA A 342 14.71 18.79 12.29
N PRO A 343 15.26 19.20 11.13
CA PRO A 343 14.68 18.82 9.85
C PRO A 343 14.71 17.31 9.68
N VAL A 344 13.68 16.77 9.03
CA VAL A 344 13.64 15.37 8.62
C VAL A 344 14.59 15.20 7.44
N GLN A 345 15.51 14.24 7.54
CA GLN A 345 16.50 13.97 6.51
C GLN A 345 16.44 12.50 6.09
N TYR A 346 16.11 12.26 4.84
CA TYR A 346 16.02 10.92 4.28
C TYR A 346 16.78 10.81 2.96
N THR A 347 17.68 9.84 2.87
CA THR A 347 18.40 9.55 1.63
C THR A 347 17.75 8.37 0.92
N VAL A 348 17.30 8.63 -0.30
CA VAL A 348 16.70 7.64 -1.19
C VAL A 348 17.77 6.63 -1.63
N PRO A 349 17.51 5.32 -1.55
CA PRO A 349 18.45 4.29 -2.00
C PRO A 349 18.82 4.43 -3.48
N GLU A 350 20.02 4.00 -3.87
CA GLU A 350 20.44 3.91 -5.28
C GLU A 350 19.51 2.97 -6.07
N ASP A 351 19.23 1.80 -5.51
CA ASP A 351 18.22 0.87 -6.04
C ASP A 351 16.86 1.12 -5.37
N MET A 352 16.00 1.83 -6.11
CA MET A 352 14.63 2.16 -5.70
C MET A 352 13.74 0.94 -5.48
N SER A 353 14.10 -0.23 -6.03
CA SER A 353 13.35 -1.46 -5.78
C SER A 353 13.43 -1.90 -4.30
N LEU A 354 14.36 -1.32 -3.53
CA LEU A 354 14.63 -1.67 -2.15
C LEU A 354 13.82 -0.87 -1.10
N LEU A 355 13.01 0.11 -1.52
CA LEU A 355 12.31 1.06 -0.64
C LEU A 355 11.47 0.40 0.47
N ASP A 356 10.83 -0.74 0.17
CA ASP A 356 9.93 -1.48 1.06
C ASP A 356 10.63 -2.57 1.89
N ILE A 357 11.86 -2.98 1.50
CA ILE A 357 12.56 -4.15 2.05
C ILE A 357 12.87 -3.99 3.53
N THR A 358 13.52 -2.89 3.92
CA THR A 358 13.98 -2.69 5.31
C THR A 358 12.80 -2.61 6.27
N TRP A 359 11.70 -2.01 5.83
CA TRP A 359 10.50 -1.87 6.63
C TRP A 359 9.74 -3.19 6.80
N LEU A 360 9.54 -3.96 5.71
CA LEU A 360 8.68 -5.14 5.71
C LEU A 360 9.42 -6.44 6.03
N CYS A 361 10.61 -6.66 5.44
CA CYS A 361 11.28 -7.94 5.48
C CYS A 361 12.03 -8.20 6.78
N ILE A 362 12.58 -7.17 7.44
CA ILE A 362 13.35 -7.37 8.69
C ILE A 362 12.49 -7.97 9.82
N PRO A 363 11.28 -7.46 10.13
CA PRO A 363 10.41 -8.09 11.12
C PRO A 363 10.02 -9.53 10.75
N LEU A 364 9.81 -9.79 9.44
CA LEU A 364 9.53 -11.13 8.93
C LEU A 364 10.71 -12.09 9.17
N PHE A 365 11.95 -11.66 8.93
CA PHE A 365 13.15 -12.49 9.11
C PHE A 365 13.48 -12.79 10.57
N HIS A 366 13.17 -11.87 11.50
CA HIS A 366 13.26 -12.14 12.94
C HIS A 366 12.21 -13.15 13.42
N THR A 367 11.10 -13.25 12.70
CA THR A 367 9.94 -14.03 13.13
C THR A 367 10.03 -15.50 12.72
N PHE A 368 10.56 -15.77 11.53
CA PHE A 368 10.63 -17.12 10.98
C PHE A 368 12.06 -17.62 10.93
N THR A 369 12.24 -18.92 10.99
CA THR A 369 13.51 -19.54 10.60
C THR A 369 13.62 -19.56 9.07
N LEU A 370 14.85 -19.68 8.55
CA LEU A 370 15.08 -19.76 7.10
C LEU A 370 14.24 -20.86 6.44
N ASN A 371 14.08 -22.01 7.10
CA ASN A 371 13.30 -23.13 6.57
C ASN A 371 11.80 -22.82 6.52
N GLU A 372 11.25 -22.19 7.56
CA GLU A 372 9.85 -21.76 7.60
C GLU A 372 9.58 -20.69 6.55
N LEU A 373 10.45 -19.68 6.45
CA LEU A 373 10.34 -18.64 5.43
C LEU A 373 10.34 -19.24 4.02
N LEU A 374 11.29 -20.12 3.71
CA LEU A 374 11.36 -20.77 2.40
C LEU A 374 10.08 -21.57 2.11
N TRP A 375 9.58 -22.32 3.10
CA TRP A 375 8.33 -23.06 2.93
C TRP A 375 7.15 -22.14 2.64
N ILE A 376 7.02 -21.01 3.36
CA ILE A 376 5.97 -20.01 3.13
C ILE A 376 6.08 -19.44 1.71
N ILE A 377 7.27 -19.01 1.30
CA ILE A 377 7.51 -18.43 -0.03
C ILE A 377 7.22 -19.44 -1.15
N PHE A 378 7.60 -20.71 -0.98
CA PHE A 378 7.29 -21.76 -1.94
C PHE A 378 5.81 -22.16 -1.96
N ALA A 379 5.11 -22.06 -0.84
CA ALA A 379 3.67 -22.27 -0.80
C ALA A 379 2.94 -21.12 -1.53
N LEU A 380 3.38 -19.87 -1.34
CA LEU A 380 2.84 -18.71 -2.05
C LEU A 380 3.11 -18.79 -3.55
N SER A 381 4.33 -19.10 -3.98
CA SER A 381 4.65 -19.21 -5.40
C SER A 381 3.81 -20.30 -6.13
N GLN A 382 3.27 -21.27 -5.38
CA GLN A 382 2.31 -22.29 -5.83
C GLN A 382 0.83 -21.86 -5.65
N GLU A 383 0.58 -20.58 -5.41
CA GLU A 383 -0.73 -19.95 -5.24
C GLU A 383 -1.60 -20.61 -4.16
N LYS A 384 -1.01 -20.97 -3.02
CA LYS A 384 -1.76 -21.45 -1.86
C LYS A 384 -2.28 -20.29 -1.02
N SER A 385 -3.46 -20.47 -0.42
CA SER A 385 -4.00 -19.52 0.55
C SER A 385 -3.21 -19.57 1.86
N ILE A 386 -2.68 -18.44 2.30
CA ILE A 386 -1.96 -18.30 3.57
C ILE A 386 -2.57 -17.16 4.36
N VAL A 387 -2.91 -17.44 5.62
CA VAL A 387 -3.44 -16.44 6.56
C VAL A 387 -2.56 -16.41 7.80
N PHE A 388 -1.94 -15.25 8.02
CA PHE A 388 -1.17 -14.94 9.21
C PHE A 388 -2.09 -14.48 10.33
N VAL A 389 -1.80 -14.86 11.57
CA VAL A 389 -2.56 -14.46 12.76
C VAL A 389 -1.62 -13.90 13.80
N SER A 390 -1.85 -12.66 14.23
CA SER A 390 -1.07 -11.99 15.28
C SER A 390 -1.83 -10.81 15.88
N LYS A 391 -1.69 -10.62 17.19
CA LYS A 391 -2.13 -9.38 17.88
C LYS A 391 -1.18 -8.21 17.64
N ASN A 392 0.04 -8.46 17.14
CA ASN A 392 0.99 -7.45 16.76
C ASN A 392 0.71 -7.04 15.31
N LEU A 393 -0.09 -5.99 15.12
CA LEU A 393 -0.52 -5.54 13.79
C LEU A 393 0.67 -5.14 12.91
N GLY A 394 1.67 -4.47 13.50
CA GLY A 394 2.86 -4.08 12.75
C GLY A 394 3.67 -5.26 12.23
N LEU A 395 3.76 -6.34 13.02
CA LEU A 395 4.39 -7.57 12.57
C LEU A 395 3.52 -8.32 11.55
N LEU A 396 2.20 -8.39 11.79
CA LEU A 396 1.22 -9.02 10.92
C LEU A 396 1.30 -8.49 9.49
N THR A 397 1.22 -7.16 9.32
CA THR A 397 1.26 -6.53 8.01
C THR A 397 2.63 -6.64 7.36
N SER A 398 3.71 -6.61 8.17
CA SER A 398 5.08 -6.85 7.69
C SER A 398 5.25 -8.26 7.13
N CYS A 399 4.66 -9.28 7.76
CA CYS A 399 4.71 -10.64 7.25
C CYS A 399 3.94 -10.80 5.94
N VAL A 400 2.73 -10.25 5.84
CA VAL A 400 1.91 -10.33 4.63
C VAL A 400 2.59 -9.63 3.45
N LEU A 401 2.90 -8.34 3.59
CA LEU A 401 3.49 -7.55 2.51
C LEU A 401 4.94 -7.96 2.25
N GLY A 402 5.73 -8.28 3.28
CA GLY A 402 7.11 -8.73 3.13
C GLY A 402 7.23 -10.05 2.37
N CYS A 403 6.28 -10.97 2.53
CA CYS A 403 6.22 -12.17 1.69
C CYS A 403 5.97 -11.84 0.21
N LEU A 404 5.09 -10.87 -0.10
CA LEU A 404 4.87 -10.40 -1.47
C LEU A 404 6.12 -9.75 -2.06
N THR A 405 6.79 -8.92 -1.25
CA THR A 405 8.04 -8.27 -1.59
C THR A 405 9.10 -9.29 -2.03
N LEU A 406 9.22 -10.45 -1.36
CA LEU A 406 10.18 -11.51 -1.70
C LEU A 406 9.82 -12.35 -2.93
N LEU A 407 8.59 -12.25 -3.44
CA LEU A 407 8.16 -12.91 -4.68
C LEU A 407 8.58 -12.11 -5.92
N ARG A 408 9.02 -10.85 -5.79
CA ARG A 408 9.44 -10.04 -6.94
C ARG A 408 10.59 -10.72 -7.71
N PRO A 409 10.53 -10.75 -9.05
CA PRO A 409 9.72 -9.89 -9.93
C PRO A 409 8.28 -10.36 -10.20
N PHE A 410 7.84 -11.48 -9.61
CA PHE A 410 6.47 -11.93 -9.80
C PHE A 410 5.46 -10.97 -9.15
N LYS A 411 4.34 -10.72 -9.85
CA LYS A 411 3.18 -10.00 -9.31
C LYS A 411 2.15 -11.03 -8.82
N TRP A 412 1.77 -10.95 -7.53
CA TRP A 412 0.72 -11.80 -6.97
C TRP A 412 -0.63 -11.50 -7.65
N PRO A 413 -1.31 -12.50 -8.24
CA PRO A 413 -2.53 -12.28 -9.00
C PRO A 413 -3.81 -12.38 -8.17
N ASN A 414 -3.74 -12.94 -6.96
CA ASN A 414 -4.91 -13.24 -6.15
C ASN A 414 -5.17 -12.18 -5.07
N ILE A 415 -6.09 -12.46 -4.14
CA ILE A 415 -6.50 -11.51 -3.10
C ILE A 415 -5.37 -11.32 -2.09
N THR A 416 -5.05 -10.05 -1.81
CA THR A 416 -4.15 -9.63 -0.72
C THR A 416 -4.89 -8.70 0.23
N VAL A 417 -4.90 -9.02 1.52
CA VAL A 417 -5.43 -8.13 2.56
C VAL A 417 -4.52 -8.16 3.79
N PRO A 418 -3.59 -7.20 3.97
CA PRO A 418 -2.60 -7.22 5.06
C PRO A 418 -3.22 -7.30 6.45
N ILE A 419 -4.42 -6.75 6.60
CA ILE A 419 -5.20 -6.81 7.82
C ILE A 419 -6.69 -6.87 7.50
N ILE A 420 -7.35 -7.96 7.89
CA ILE A 420 -8.78 -8.16 7.68
C ILE A 420 -9.52 -7.56 8.89
N PRO A 421 -10.36 -6.53 8.69
CA PRO A 421 -11.29 -6.07 9.72
C PRO A 421 -12.41 -7.09 9.93
N GLU A 422 -13.07 -7.04 11.09
CA GLU A 422 -14.13 -7.99 11.47
C GLU A 422 -15.27 -8.06 10.43
N SER A 423 -15.61 -6.91 9.82
CA SER A 423 -16.63 -6.77 8.76
C SER A 423 -16.33 -7.58 7.50
N LEU A 424 -15.05 -7.89 7.23
CA LEU A 424 -14.60 -8.57 6.02
C LEU A 424 -14.16 -10.02 6.26
N ASN A 425 -14.53 -10.59 7.41
CA ASN A 425 -14.23 -11.99 7.75
C ASN A 425 -14.80 -13.02 6.76
N GLU A 426 -15.78 -12.66 5.93
CA GLU A 426 -16.33 -13.51 4.87
C GLU A 426 -15.34 -13.73 3.71
N LEU A 427 -14.35 -12.85 3.52
CA LEU A 427 -13.31 -12.99 2.48
C LEU A 427 -12.48 -14.27 2.67
N LEU A 428 -12.36 -14.75 3.89
CA LEU A 428 -11.63 -15.99 4.22
C LEU A 428 -12.29 -17.25 3.67
N ASP A 429 -13.59 -17.17 3.35
CA ASP A 429 -14.36 -18.28 2.78
C ASP A 429 -14.33 -18.27 1.24
N ALA A 430 -13.56 -17.36 0.62
CA ALA A 430 -13.43 -17.27 -0.82
C ALA A 430 -12.77 -18.52 -1.44
N PRO A 431 -13.23 -18.99 -2.62
CA PRO A 431 -12.69 -20.18 -3.27
C PRO A 431 -11.34 -19.94 -3.96
N VAL A 432 -10.91 -18.67 -4.04
CA VAL A 432 -9.64 -18.26 -4.68
C VAL A 432 -8.51 -18.19 -3.64
N PRO A 433 -7.24 -18.32 -4.06
CA PRO A 433 -6.12 -18.13 -3.17
C PRO A 433 -6.17 -16.76 -2.47
N ILE A 434 -5.89 -16.74 -1.17
CA ILE A 434 -5.86 -15.50 -0.38
C ILE A 434 -4.56 -15.41 0.42
N LEU A 435 -3.93 -14.25 0.40
CA LEU A 435 -2.86 -13.89 1.31
C LEU A 435 -3.37 -12.80 2.25
N ALA A 436 -3.50 -13.11 3.55
CA ALA A 436 -4.07 -12.15 4.48
C ALA A 436 -3.51 -12.20 5.90
N GLY A 437 -3.78 -11.13 6.65
CA GLY A 437 -3.50 -11.04 8.08
C GLY A 437 -4.79 -10.91 8.90
N LEU A 438 -4.87 -11.62 10.01
CA LEU A 438 -6.00 -11.58 10.94
C LEU A 438 -5.51 -11.19 12.35
N PRO A 439 -6.10 -10.18 13.00
CA PRO A 439 -5.66 -9.72 14.32
C PRO A 439 -5.99 -10.70 15.45
N GLU A 440 -7.04 -11.52 15.25
CA GLU A 440 -7.54 -12.45 16.26
C GLU A 440 -7.67 -13.87 15.70
N LEU A 441 -7.55 -14.86 16.58
CA LEU A 441 -7.69 -16.26 16.19
C LEU A 441 -9.14 -16.54 15.75
N PRO A 442 -9.34 -17.14 14.57
CA PRO A 442 -10.66 -17.54 14.13
C PRO A 442 -11.13 -18.78 14.92
N SER A 443 -12.43 -19.05 14.87
CA SER A 443 -12.99 -20.26 15.51
C SER A 443 -12.32 -21.55 15.01
N GLU A 444 -12.13 -22.53 15.90
CA GLU A 444 -11.48 -23.82 15.56
C GLU A 444 -12.12 -24.54 14.36
N ARG A 445 -13.42 -24.31 14.13
CA ARG A 445 -14.13 -24.87 12.97
C ARG A 445 -13.59 -24.33 11.66
N ARG A 446 -13.30 -23.03 11.59
CA ARG A 446 -12.76 -22.35 10.42
C ARG A 446 -11.29 -22.70 10.18
N MET A 447 -10.53 -22.97 11.25
CA MET A 447 -9.15 -23.46 11.13
C MET A 447 -9.04 -24.88 10.54
N LYS A 448 -10.15 -25.63 10.44
CA LYS A 448 -10.17 -26.96 9.82
C LYS A 448 -10.45 -26.92 8.31
N THR A 449 -10.64 -25.75 7.73
CA THR A 449 -10.82 -25.60 6.28
C THR A 449 -9.55 -26.05 5.55
N ALA A 450 -9.65 -27.08 4.70
CA ALA A 450 -8.51 -27.77 4.12
C ALA A 450 -7.64 -26.93 3.17
N ASN A 451 -8.14 -25.77 2.72
CA ASN A 451 -7.53 -24.98 1.66
C ASN A 451 -6.77 -23.73 2.14
N VAL A 452 -6.75 -23.46 3.46
CA VAL A 452 -6.07 -22.29 4.03
C VAL A 452 -4.97 -22.76 4.97
N VAL A 453 -3.75 -22.24 4.75
CA VAL A 453 -2.63 -22.42 5.66
C VAL A 453 -2.67 -21.33 6.71
N TRP A 454 -2.91 -21.72 7.95
CA TRP A 454 -2.88 -20.81 9.09
C TRP A 454 -1.46 -20.73 9.66
N ILE A 455 -0.98 -19.51 9.91
CA ILE A 455 0.32 -19.23 10.53
C ILE A 455 0.12 -18.34 11.77
N MET A 456 0.32 -18.92 12.95
CA MET A 456 0.17 -18.28 14.25
C MET A 456 1.50 -17.63 14.63
N ILE A 457 1.69 -16.36 14.28
CA ILE A 457 2.97 -15.65 14.47
C ILE A 457 3.36 -15.57 15.95
N ASP A 458 2.36 -15.33 16.82
CA ASP A 458 2.55 -15.11 18.25
C ASP A 458 2.83 -16.39 19.05
N ASN A 459 2.79 -17.56 18.40
CA ASN A 459 3.05 -18.82 19.08
C ASN A 459 4.56 -19.10 19.11
N ASP A 460 5.12 -19.17 20.32
CA ASP A 460 6.55 -19.46 20.54
C ASP A 460 6.90 -20.94 20.28
N ASP A 461 5.91 -21.83 20.22
CA ASP A 461 6.14 -23.23 19.86
C ASP A 461 6.22 -23.37 18.33
N ASN A 462 7.45 -23.47 17.80
CA ASN A 462 7.73 -23.69 16.38
C ASN A 462 6.97 -24.91 15.79
N SER A 463 6.60 -25.90 16.62
CA SER A 463 5.83 -27.06 16.13
C SER A 463 4.35 -26.76 15.89
N GLN A 464 3.83 -25.69 16.49
CA GLN A 464 2.44 -25.23 16.40
C GLN A 464 2.29 -23.89 15.67
N LYS A 465 3.40 -23.20 15.37
CA LYS A 465 3.43 -21.90 14.68
C LYS A 465 2.82 -21.96 13.27
N ILE A 466 3.17 -22.98 12.50
CA ILE A 466 2.55 -23.27 11.21
C ILE A 466 1.69 -24.50 11.42
N GLN A 467 0.40 -24.43 11.09
CA GLN A 467 -0.53 -25.56 11.27
C GLN A 467 -0.07 -26.77 10.43
N GLN A 468 0.77 -27.60 11.05
CA GLN A 468 1.42 -28.80 10.53
C GLN A 468 1.88 -28.69 9.06
N LEU A 469 3.16 -28.35 8.85
CA LEU A 469 3.96 -28.50 7.61
C LEU A 469 3.72 -29.81 6.81
N LYS A 470 3.07 -30.82 7.42
CA LYS A 470 2.88 -32.18 6.91
C LYS A 470 1.46 -32.48 6.39
N LYS A 471 0.53 -31.52 6.32
CA LYS A 471 -0.87 -31.79 5.95
C LYS A 471 -1.50 -30.86 4.91
N VAL A 472 -0.76 -29.92 4.34
CA VAL A 472 -1.29 -29.12 3.22
C VAL A 472 -1.13 -29.92 1.94
N ASP A 473 -2.22 -30.52 1.46
CA ASP A 473 -2.20 -31.32 0.25
C ASP A 473 -1.77 -30.47 -0.97
N GLY A 474 -0.80 -30.99 -1.72
CA GLY A 474 -0.34 -30.38 -2.97
C GLY A 474 0.57 -29.16 -2.84
N VAL A 475 1.29 -28.99 -1.72
CA VAL A 475 2.49 -28.13 -1.66
C VAL A 475 3.72 -28.98 -1.92
N PHE A 476 4.41 -28.72 -3.02
CA PHE A 476 5.72 -29.33 -3.24
C PHE A 476 6.79 -28.51 -2.53
N GLU A 477 7.52 -29.14 -1.60
CA GLU A 477 8.66 -28.52 -0.94
C GLU A 477 9.96 -28.88 -1.69
N PRO A 478 10.62 -27.91 -2.34
CA PRO A 478 11.91 -28.14 -2.96
C PRO A 478 13.06 -28.08 -1.95
N GLN A 479 14.16 -28.74 -2.29
CA GLN A 479 15.38 -28.73 -1.51
C GLN A 479 16.22 -27.48 -1.81
N PHE A 480 16.40 -27.14 -3.09
CA PHE A 480 17.25 -26.04 -3.58
C PHE A 480 18.46 -25.73 -2.69
N THR A 481 19.37 -26.72 -2.55
CA THR A 481 20.50 -26.66 -1.61
C THR A 481 21.40 -25.45 -1.82
N GLU A 482 21.59 -25.01 -3.07
CA GLU A 482 22.37 -23.81 -3.40
C GLU A 482 21.73 -22.54 -2.83
N LEU A 483 20.43 -22.35 -3.04
CA LEU A 483 19.68 -21.22 -2.50
C LEU A 483 19.77 -21.17 -0.97
N ARG A 484 19.56 -22.32 -0.30
CA ARG A 484 19.67 -22.41 1.17
C ARG A 484 21.06 -22.05 1.68
N THR A 485 22.10 -22.44 0.94
CA THR A 485 23.50 -22.14 1.30
C THR A 485 23.79 -20.64 1.15
N LEU A 486 23.33 -20.03 0.05
CA LEU A 486 23.50 -18.59 -0.19
C LEU A 486 22.75 -17.74 0.83
N LEU A 487 21.55 -18.16 1.23
CA LEU A 487 20.74 -17.44 2.22
C LEU A 487 21.24 -17.64 3.66
N ALA A 488 21.96 -18.72 3.96
CA ALA A 488 22.34 -19.04 5.34
C ALA A 488 23.20 -17.96 6.01
N GLU A 489 24.12 -17.33 5.27
CA GLU A 489 25.03 -16.32 5.81
C GLU A 489 24.29 -15.00 6.12
N PRO A 490 23.57 -14.36 5.17
CA PRO A 490 22.80 -13.16 5.46
C PRO A 490 21.71 -13.40 6.52
N TYR A 491 21.06 -14.57 6.49
CA TYR A 491 19.99 -14.88 7.43
C TYR A 491 20.47 -15.09 8.87
N SER A 492 21.76 -15.37 9.09
CA SER A 492 22.32 -15.56 10.43
C SER A 492 22.21 -14.31 11.31
N GLN A 493 22.13 -13.12 10.70
CA GLN A 493 22.01 -11.83 11.41
C GLN A 493 20.67 -11.68 12.17
N PHE A 494 19.61 -12.32 11.70
CA PHE A 494 18.25 -12.21 12.26
C PHE A 494 17.92 -13.25 13.34
N GLN A 495 18.88 -14.10 13.73
CA GLN A 495 18.67 -15.10 14.79
C GLN A 495 18.78 -14.52 16.20
N SER A 496 19.30 -13.31 16.33
CA SER A 496 19.47 -12.64 17.63
C SER A 496 18.14 -12.01 18.06
N LYS A 497 17.74 -12.20 19.34
CA LYS A 497 16.53 -11.61 19.93
C LYS A 497 16.70 -10.10 20.17
N GLN A 498 16.90 -9.34 19.11
CA GLN A 498 16.98 -7.89 19.13
C GLN A 498 15.59 -7.26 18.99
N SER A 499 15.53 -5.93 19.06
CA SER A 499 14.30 -5.16 18.92
C SER A 499 13.77 -5.24 17.48
N LEU A 500 12.65 -5.95 17.27
CA LEU A 500 12.01 -6.22 15.97
C LEU A 500 11.90 -5.01 15.02
N PHE A 501 11.68 -3.81 15.59
CA PHE A 501 11.41 -2.58 14.85
C PHE A 501 12.56 -1.56 14.88
N LYS A 502 13.73 -1.95 15.39
CA LYS A 502 14.94 -1.10 15.41
C LYS A 502 16.09 -1.84 14.75
N PRO A 503 16.07 -1.94 13.40
CA PRO A 503 17.06 -2.68 12.66
C PRO A 503 18.43 -2.00 12.73
N THR A 504 19.45 -2.80 12.98
CA THR A 504 20.86 -2.39 12.91
C THR A 504 21.28 -2.17 11.45
N PRO A 505 22.36 -1.40 11.19
CA PRO A 505 22.90 -1.23 9.84
C PRO A 505 23.28 -2.57 9.18
N GLN A 506 23.74 -3.55 9.96
CA GLN A 506 24.08 -4.88 9.48
C GLN A 506 22.84 -5.65 9.01
N GLU A 507 21.75 -5.60 9.77
CA GLU A 507 20.47 -6.22 9.39
C GLU A 507 19.86 -5.57 8.15
N ARG A 508 19.99 -4.25 7.99
CA ARG A 508 19.55 -3.54 6.77
C ARG A 508 20.26 -4.07 5.54
N THR A 509 21.59 -4.17 5.59
CA THR A 509 22.39 -4.72 4.49
C THR A 509 22.06 -6.19 4.23
N ALA A 510 21.94 -7.01 5.29
CA ALA A 510 21.60 -8.42 5.17
C ALA A 510 20.22 -8.63 4.54
N ALA A 511 19.22 -7.79 4.88
CA ALA A 511 17.88 -7.89 4.30
C ALA A 511 17.87 -7.61 2.80
N THR A 512 18.62 -6.59 2.37
CA THR A 512 18.83 -6.29 0.94
C THR A 512 19.50 -7.46 0.22
N GLN A 513 20.53 -8.07 0.82
CA GLN A 513 21.20 -9.24 0.24
C GLN A 513 20.25 -10.43 0.10
N VAL A 514 19.43 -10.72 1.12
CA VAL A 514 18.40 -11.78 1.04
C VAL A 514 17.46 -11.53 -0.13
N PHE A 515 16.96 -10.30 -0.28
CA PHE A 515 16.09 -9.94 -1.39
C PHE A 515 16.77 -10.13 -2.76
N GLN A 516 18.01 -9.66 -2.91
CA GLN A 516 18.78 -9.82 -4.15
C GLN A 516 19.01 -11.29 -4.52
N ILE A 517 19.25 -12.15 -3.54
CA ILE A 517 19.39 -13.60 -3.74
C ILE A 517 18.06 -14.19 -4.25
N PHE A 518 16.92 -13.84 -3.64
CA PHE A 518 15.60 -14.27 -4.11
C PHE A 518 15.30 -13.76 -5.53
N SER A 519 15.49 -12.47 -5.79
CA SER A 519 15.28 -11.86 -7.10
C SER A 519 16.13 -12.54 -8.18
N THR A 520 17.41 -12.79 -7.91
CA THR A 520 18.30 -13.51 -8.82
C THR A 520 17.82 -14.95 -9.06
N PHE A 521 17.36 -15.62 -8.01
CA PHE A 521 16.82 -16.97 -8.10
C PHE A 521 15.57 -17.03 -8.99
N TRP A 522 14.62 -16.11 -8.81
CA TRP A 522 13.42 -16.03 -9.62
C TRP A 522 13.72 -15.69 -11.08
N ASN A 523 14.59 -14.71 -11.34
CA ASN A 523 15.02 -14.35 -12.69
C ASN A 523 15.68 -15.52 -13.43
N LYS A 524 16.51 -16.33 -12.75
CA LYS A 524 17.08 -17.56 -13.33
C LYS A 524 16.00 -18.55 -13.78
N ILE A 525 14.91 -18.69 -13.02
CA ILE A 525 13.80 -19.58 -13.39
C ILE A 525 13.01 -19.01 -14.56
N ILE A 526 12.74 -17.70 -14.57
CA ILE A 526 11.99 -17.03 -15.64
C ILE A 526 12.76 -17.11 -16.98
N LEU A 527 14.05 -16.74 -16.98
CA LEU A 527 14.92 -16.83 -18.17
C LEU A 527 15.07 -18.29 -18.63
N GLY A 528 15.16 -19.22 -17.68
CA GLY A 528 15.16 -20.65 -18.00
C GLY A 528 13.84 -21.17 -18.56
N TYR A 529 12.75 -20.42 -18.52
CA TYR A 529 11.51 -20.81 -19.19
C TYR A 529 11.40 -20.21 -20.60
N SER A 530 11.81 -18.95 -20.79
CA SER A 530 11.75 -18.28 -22.09
C SER A 530 12.63 -18.96 -23.15
N GLU A 531 13.76 -19.53 -22.75
CA GLU A 531 14.66 -20.28 -23.63
C GLU A 531 14.12 -21.68 -24.05
N GLY A 532 12.89 -22.06 -23.67
CA GLY A 532 12.19 -23.23 -24.22
C GLY A 532 12.65 -24.59 -23.68
N TYR A 533 13.26 -24.62 -22.50
CA TYR A 533 13.90 -25.81 -21.95
C TYR A 533 12.93 -26.92 -21.52
N SER A 534 13.27 -28.17 -21.88
CA SER A 534 12.58 -29.39 -21.46
C SER A 534 12.95 -29.83 -20.03
N ASN A 535 12.22 -30.82 -19.48
CA ASN A 535 12.51 -31.41 -18.16
C ASN A 535 13.94 -31.91 -17.95
N LYS A 536 14.66 -32.26 -19.02
CA LYS A 536 16.07 -32.67 -18.93
C LYS A 536 17.01 -31.47 -18.80
N GLU A 537 16.59 -30.30 -19.27
CA GLU A 537 17.38 -29.06 -19.30
C GLU A 537 17.17 -28.20 -18.05
N TRP A 538 16.06 -28.35 -17.30
CA TRP A 538 15.92 -27.75 -15.96
C TRP A 538 17.07 -28.14 -15.01
N LYS A 539 17.59 -29.37 -15.15
CA LYS A 539 18.80 -29.81 -14.42
C LYS A 539 20.06 -29.02 -14.78
N ARG A 540 20.13 -28.46 -15.99
CA ARG A 540 21.24 -27.65 -16.47
C ARG A 540 21.17 -26.22 -15.89
N ILE A 541 19.96 -25.66 -15.82
CA ILE A 541 19.70 -24.29 -15.34
C ILE A 541 19.79 -24.20 -13.82
N LEU A 542 19.18 -25.15 -13.11
CA LEU A 542 19.17 -25.21 -11.64
C LEU A 542 20.47 -25.80 -11.07
N GLY A 543 21.43 -26.15 -11.93
CA GLY A 543 22.72 -26.72 -11.58
C GLY A 543 22.69 -28.23 -11.28
N ASN A 544 23.88 -28.84 -11.31
CA ASN A 544 24.10 -30.29 -11.20
C ASN A 544 23.63 -30.92 -9.86
N LYS A 545 23.25 -30.11 -8.85
CA LYS A 545 22.77 -30.57 -7.53
C LYS A 545 21.23 -30.58 -7.40
N CYS A 546 20.50 -30.35 -8.48
CA CYS A 546 19.04 -30.29 -8.50
C CYS A 546 18.39 -31.67 -8.25
N SER A 547 17.49 -31.73 -7.27
CA SER A 547 16.74 -32.93 -6.86
C SER A 547 15.50 -33.17 -7.72
N THR A 548 14.89 -34.36 -7.64
CA THR A 548 13.64 -34.65 -8.38
C THR A 548 12.45 -33.86 -7.83
N SER A 549 12.46 -33.47 -6.56
CA SER A 549 11.46 -32.58 -5.95
C SER A 549 11.56 -31.16 -6.49
N ASP A 550 12.77 -30.66 -6.76
CA ASP A 550 12.98 -29.31 -7.30
C ASP A 550 12.34 -29.17 -8.70
N ILE A 551 12.51 -30.20 -9.55
CA ILE A 551 11.91 -30.21 -10.90
C ILE A 551 10.37 -30.21 -10.81
N LYS A 552 9.79 -31.06 -9.95
CA LYS A 552 8.33 -31.10 -9.76
C LYS A 552 7.77 -29.78 -9.24
N TYR A 553 8.51 -29.10 -8.36
CA TYR A 553 8.13 -27.78 -7.89
C TYR A 553 8.14 -26.76 -9.04
N VAL A 554 9.18 -26.73 -9.87
CA VAL A 554 9.24 -25.80 -11.02
C VAL A 554 8.11 -26.09 -12.02
N GLU A 555 7.79 -27.36 -12.29
CA GLU A 555 6.62 -27.74 -13.11
C GLU A 555 5.27 -27.30 -12.52
N SER A 556 5.17 -27.21 -11.20
CA SER A 556 3.98 -26.68 -10.54
C SER A 556 3.94 -25.16 -10.62
N LEU A 557 5.09 -24.51 -10.43
CA LEU A 557 5.26 -23.06 -10.53
C LEU A 557 4.91 -22.55 -11.93
N THR A 558 5.36 -23.21 -13.00
CA THR A 558 5.09 -22.76 -14.38
C THR A 558 3.61 -22.79 -14.77
N LYS A 559 2.77 -23.49 -14.00
CA LYS A 559 1.31 -23.58 -14.21
C LYS A 559 0.53 -22.51 -13.47
N THR A 560 1.16 -21.72 -12.60
CA THR A 560 0.48 -20.69 -11.82
C THR A 560 0.18 -19.45 -12.66
N LEU A 561 -0.88 -18.72 -12.30
CA LEU A 561 -1.22 -17.46 -12.98
C LEU A 561 -0.09 -16.42 -12.79
N MET A 562 0.51 -16.41 -11.61
CA MET A 562 1.65 -15.58 -11.25
C MET A 562 2.80 -15.74 -12.25
N PHE A 563 3.19 -16.99 -12.55
CA PHE A 563 4.26 -17.27 -13.48
C PHE A 563 3.87 -16.92 -14.92
N MET A 564 2.66 -17.32 -15.36
CA MET A 564 2.19 -17.04 -16.71
C MET A 564 2.16 -15.54 -17.02
N ASN A 565 1.66 -14.72 -16.09
CA ASN A 565 1.63 -13.26 -16.24
C ASN A 565 3.05 -12.66 -16.39
N SER A 566 4.00 -13.12 -15.59
CA SER A 566 5.40 -12.64 -15.69
C SER A 566 6.11 -13.06 -16.97
N SER A 567 5.81 -14.26 -17.49
CA SER A 567 6.45 -14.77 -18.72
C SER A 567 5.92 -14.11 -20.00
N GLN A 568 4.68 -13.65 -20.01
CA GLN A 568 4.08 -12.98 -21.17
C GLN A 568 4.62 -11.56 -21.36
N VAL A 569 5.00 -10.87 -20.28
CA VAL A 569 5.57 -9.52 -20.34
C VAL A 569 6.93 -9.56 -21.06
N ASN A 570 7.80 -10.51 -20.74
CA ASN A 570 9.12 -10.62 -21.38
C ASN A 570 9.04 -11.01 -22.88
N ASN A 571 8.05 -11.81 -23.28
CA ASN A 571 7.87 -12.19 -24.70
C ASN A 571 7.37 -11.02 -25.59
N ILE A 572 6.82 -9.97 -24.98
CA ILE A 572 6.39 -8.77 -25.72
C ILE A 572 7.58 -7.84 -25.95
N GLU A 573 8.51 -7.74 -25.00
CA GLU A 573 9.74 -6.94 -25.17
C GLU A 573 10.65 -7.49 -26.29
N ASP A 574 10.73 -8.82 -26.44
CA ASP A 574 11.52 -9.45 -27.53
C ASP A 574 10.87 -9.33 -28.94
N ASN A 575 9.65 -8.81 -29.07
CA ASN A 575 8.96 -8.61 -30.35
C ASN A 575 8.86 -7.14 -30.78
N ILE A 576 9.55 -6.24 -30.08
CA ILE A 576 9.68 -4.82 -30.45
C ILE A 576 11.14 -4.57 -30.83
N ASP A 577 11.56 -5.18 -31.93
CA ASP A 577 12.78 -4.85 -32.67
C ASP A 577 12.42 -4.32 -34.06
#